data_AF-A0A539E6J1-F1
#
_entry.id   AF-A0A539E6J1-F1
#
_cell.length_a   1.000
_cell.length_b   1.000
_cell.length_c   1.000
_cell.angle_alpha   90.00
_cell.angle_beta   90.00
_cell.angle_gamma   90.00
#
_symmetry.space_group_name_H-M   'P 1'
#
loop_
_entity.id
_entity.type
_entity.pdbx_description
1 polymer ?
#
loop_
_entity_poly.entity_id
_entity_poly.type
_entity_poly.pdbx_seq_one_letter_code
_entity_poly.pdbx_strand_id
1 'polypeptide(L)' 'AWTFANAYPVSWEVESFSSTKNEVAIEKLELSYNYSNRMM' A
#
# COMPACT_ATOMS: atom_id res chain seq x y z
N ALA A 1 -5.94 -14.33 11.21
CA ALA A 1 -5.96 -13.24 10.19
C ALA A 1 -5.77 -11.86 10.87
N TRP A 2 -5.64 -10.76 10.13
CA TRP A 2 -5.65 -9.39 10.68
C TRP A 2 -6.83 -8.61 10.11
N THR A 3 -7.42 -7.73 10.90
CA THR A 3 -8.42 -6.75 10.43
C THR A 3 -8.02 -5.34 10.87
N PHE A 4 -8.38 -4.34 10.07
CA PHE A 4 -8.08 -2.93 10.29
C PHE A 4 -9.38 -2.13 10.24
N ALA A 5 -9.63 -1.31 11.26
CA ALA A 5 -10.85 -0.51 11.34
C ALA A 5 -10.65 0.85 10.65
N ASN A 6 -11.61 1.21 9.77
CA ASN A 6 -11.67 2.49 9.06
C ASN A 6 -10.36 2.84 8.32
N ALA A 7 -9.80 1.89 7.58
CA ALA A 7 -8.61 2.15 6.79
C ALA A 7 -8.93 3.06 5.58
N TYR A 8 -8.12 4.09 5.34
CA TYR A 8 -8.23 4.97 4.18
C TYR A 8 -6.83 5.34 3.63
N PRO A 9 -6.71 5.60 2.31
CA PRO A 9 -5.45 5.98 1.69
C PRO A 9 -5.01 7.39 2.10
N VAL A 10 -3.72 7.52 2.39
CA VAL A 10 -3.07 8.81 2.71
C VAL A 10 -2.00 9.19 1.70
N SER A 11 -1.41 8.22 1.00
CA SER A 11 -0.47 8.45 -0.10
C SER A 11 -0.60 7.37 -1.16
N TRP A 12 -0.31 7.76 -2.41
CA TRP A 12 -0.19 6.86 -3.54
C TRP A 12 1.00 7.30 -4.39
N GLU A 13 1.98 6.42 -4.53
CA GLU A 13 3.18 6.63 -5.32
C GLU A 13 3.28 5.53 -6.37
N VAL A 14 3.57 5.93 -7.61
CA VAL A 14 3.84 5.03 -8.73
C VAL A 14 5.31 5.15 -9.07
N GLU A 15 6.00 4.03 -9.18
CA GLU A 15 7.40 4.02 -9.56
C GLU A 15 7.60 4.61 -10.97
N SER A 16 8.70 5.34 -11.14
CA SER A 16 9.04 5.97 -12.42
C SER A 16 9.31 4.93 -13.50
N PHE A 17 8.65 5.06 -14.64
CA PHE A 17 8.92 4.21 -15.79
C PHE A 17 10.29 4.52 -16.39
N SER A 18 11.11 3.48 -16.57
CA SER A 18 12.43 3.57 -17.19
C SER A 18 12.45 2.78 -18.50
N SER A 19 12.89 3.42 -19.59
CA SER A 19 12.99 2.77 -20.91
C SER A 19 14.20 1.85 -21.06
N THR A 20 15.12 1.85 -20.09
CA THR A 20 16.36 1.07 -20.13
C THR A 20 16.37 -0.09 -19.13
N LYS A 21 15.30 -0.27 -18.37
CA LYS A 21 15.15 -1.33 -17.38
C LYS A 21 13.93 -2.19 -17.67
N ASN A 22 14.06 -3.49 -17.44
CA ASN A 22 12.99 -4.47 -17.55
C ASN A 22 12.54 -4.90 -16.15
N GLU A 23 11.94 -3.95 -15.43
CA GLU A 23 11.42 -4.15 -14.07
C GLU A 23 9.90 -4.02 -14.08
N VAL A 24 9.24 -4.65 -13.11
CA VAL A 24 7.78 -4.52 -12.93
C VAL A 24 7.53 -3.20 -12.24
N ALA A 25 6.64 -2.36 -12.79
CA ALA A 25 6.24 -1.13 -12.14
C ALA A 25 5.54 -1.43 -10.83
N ILE A 26 6.04 -0.84 -9.74
CA ILE A 26 5.45 -0.99 -8.40
C ILE A 26 4.63 0.25 -8.06
N GLU A 27 3.44 0.02 -7.53
CA GLU A 27 2.65 1.05 -6.86
C GLU A 27 2.71 0.84 -5.35
N LYS A 28 2.89 1.93 -4.63
CA LYS A 28 2.87 1.96 -3.18
C LYS A 28 1.67 2.77 -2.72
N LEU A 29 0.74 2.10 -2.04
CA LEU A 29 -0.38 2.73 -1.36
C LEU A 29 -0.11 2.74 0.15
N GLU A 30 -0.17 3.91 0.76
CA GLU A 30 -0.07 4.05 2.22
C GLU A 30 -1.46 4.27 2.81
N LEU A 31 -1.79 3.49 3.85
CA LEU A 31 -3.09 3.51 4.51
C LEU A 31 -2.92 3.94 5.97
N SER A 32 -3.80 4.82 6.43
CA SER A 32 -4.00 5.09 7.85
C SER A 32 -5.26 4.38 8.35
N TYR A 33 -5.25 3.93 9.61
CA TYR A 33 -6.35 3.21 10.24
C TYR A 33 -6.39 3.52 11.74
N ASN A 34 -7.53 3.31 12.40
CA ASN A 34 -7.69 3.62 13.83
C ASN A 34 -7.03 2.58 14.75
N TYR A 35 -7.29 1.30 14.51
CA TYR A 35 -6.69 0.18 15.24
C TYR A 35 -6.71 -1.10 14.39
N SER A 36 -5.90 -2.08 14.76
CA SER A 36 -5.87 -3.41 14.14
C SER A 36 -6.17 -4.50 15.17
N ASN A 37 -6.81 -5.58 14.72
CA ASN A 37 -7.08 -6.75 15.55
C ASN A 37 -6.49 -8.00 14.91
N ARG A 38 -5.81 -8.80 15.73
CA ARG A 38 -5.40 -10.15 15.34
C ARG A 38 -6.59 -11.09 15.57
N MET A 39 -7.10 -11.68 14.49
CA MET A 39 -8.07 -12.76 14.59
C MET A 39 -7.32 -14.03 15.02
N MET A 40 -7.73 -14.57 16.18
CA MET A 40 -7.37 -15.91 16.66
C MET A 40 -8.14 -16.98 15.88
#